data_AF-A0A8T0AFH4-F1
#
_entry.id   AF-A0A8T0AFH4-F1
#
_cell.length_a   1.000
_cell.length_b   1.000
_cell.length_c   1.000
_cell.angle_alpha   90.00
_cell.angle_beta   90.00
_cell.angle_gamma   90.00
#
_symmetry.space_group_name_H-M   'P 1'
#
loop_
_entity.id
_entity.type
_entity.pdbx_description
1 polymer ?
#
loop_
_entity_poly.entity_id
_entity_poly.type
_entity_poly.pdbx_seq_one_letter_code
_entity_poly.pdbx_strand_id
1 'polypeptide(L)'
;MSVFSESALEKKLAELSNSQQSVQTLSLWLIHHRKHSKTIVKVWYNELKKAQVSRKLTFLYLANDVIQNSKRKGPEFTLDFAPVIVDAFKHVSSEGEEGGKKHLERVLSIWQERAVYEIDLLDKLSVVLHGEKKAKKRPYEEIKAKDIDFASQSSPAKPPQTADLIRALQELENAASSDSALRQRITALPPEVQDSSLLHRITDKESGERLSRLVEEACMLLADYSGRLAAEIDDRRQLTRLLALFLQSQRDGLAKNEQKLEEYKHKLARVTQVRKELRSRLNNLPDLSRLPNVTGGHVRLPSSGDLYSPSD
;
A
#
# COMPACT_ATOMS: atom_id res chain seq x y z
N MET A 1 37.70 -2.48 18.81
CA MET A 1 36.28 -2.11 18.75
C MET A 1 36.07 -0.86 19.58
N SER A 2 35.39 0.16 19.07
CA SER A 2 35.07 1.37 19.84
C SER A 2 34.21 1.00 21.05
N VAL A 3 34.54 1.51 22.22
CA VAL A 3 33.71 1.39 23.43
C VAL A 3 32.43 2.23 23.23
N PHE A 4 31.31 1.77 23.78
CA PHE A 4 30.07 2.55 23.77
C PHE A 4 30.12 3.66 24.82
N SER A 5 29.73 4.89 24.43
CA SER A 5 29.45 5.99 25.35
C SER A 5 28.27 6.83 24.83
N GLU A 6 27.53 7.48 25.72
CA GLU A 6 26.43 8.38 25.33
C GLU A 6 26.94 9.53 24.45
N SER A 7 28.09 10.12 24.79
CA SER A 7 28.72 11.19 24.01
C SER A 7 29.13 10.76 22.60
N ALA A 8 29.53 9.50 22.41
CA ALA A 8 29.84 8.98 21.08
C ALA A 8 28.57 8.78 20.25
N LEU A 9 27.47 8.37 20.89
CA LEU A 9 26.17 8.25 20.25
C LEU A 9 25.62 9.63 19.84
N GLU A 10 25.68 10.62 20.73
CA GLU A 10 25.26 12.00 20.44
C GLU A 10 25.99 12.57 19.22
N LYS A 11 27.33 12.42 19.15
CA LYS A 11 28.11 12.83 17.98
C LYS A 11 27.67 12.12 16.70
N LYS A 12 27.45 10.82 16.76
CA LYS A 12 26.98 10.03 15.61
C LYS A 12 25.57 10.44 15.16
N LEU A 13 24.68 10.76 16.10
CA LEU A 13 23.34 11.28 15.79
C LEU A 13 23.40 12.69 15.21
N ALA A 14 24.34 13.53 15.67
CA ALA A 14 24.56 14.85 15.10
C ALA A 14 24.99 14.79 13.63
N GLU A 15 25.79 13.78 13.25
CA GLU A 15 26.25 13.53 11.87
C GLU A 15 25.27 12.72 11.00
N LEU A 16 24.18 12.21 11.59
CA LEU A 16 23.19 11.41 10.89
C LEU A 16 22.52 12.21 9.75
N SER A 17 22.60 11.67 8.53
CA SER A 17 21.98 12.22 7.32
C SER A 17 20.86 11.33 6.80
N ASN A 18 20.04 11.84 5.89
CA ASN A 18 18.95 11.11 5.23
C ASN A 18 19.42 10.06 4.20
N SER A 19 20.73 9.91 3.99
CA SER A 19 21.27 8.91 3.08
C SER A 19 21.16 7.50 3.66
N GLN A 20 20.80 6.53 2.81
CA GLN A 20 20.68 5.12 3.22
C GLN A 20 21.95 4.59 3.89
N GLN A 21 23.12 4.96 3.35
CA GLN A 21 24.41 4.54 3.89
C GLN A 21 24.64 5.07 5.31
N SER A 22 24.29 6.33 5.58
CA SER A 22 24.45 6.94 6.91
C SER A 22 23.57 6.25 7.94
N VAL A 23 22.31 5.99 7.59
CA VAL A 23 21.35 5.29 8.46
C VAL A 23 21.80 3.85 8.74
N GLN A 24 22.17 3.08 7.71
CA GLN A 24 22.59 1.68 7.87
C GLN A 24 23.89 1.55 8.66
N THR A 25 24.87 2.43 8.42
CA THR A 25 26.16 2.39 9.13
C THR A 25 25.95 2.64 10.62
N LEU A 26 25.12 3.62 10.98
CA LEU A 26 24.82 3.89 12.38
C LEU A 26 23.97 2.77 12.99
N SER A 27 22.95 2.28 12.28
CA SER A 27 22.11 1.14 12.71
C SER A 27 22.95 -0.08 13.08
N LEU A 28 23.91 -0.46 12.22
CA LEU A 28 24.81 -1.59 12.49
C LEU A 28 25.65 -1.38 13.74
N TRP A 29 26.15 -0.15 13.96
CA TRP A 29 26.89 0.19 15.17
C TRP A 29 26.02 0.10 16.43
N LEU A 30 24.75 0.56 16.37
CA LEU A 30 23.80 0.42 17.48
C LEU A 30 23.48 -1.05 17.81
N ILE A 31 23.25 -1.87 16.77
CA ILE A 31 22.97 -3.30 16.91
C ILE A 31 24.19 -4.03 17.52
N HIS A 32 25.41 -3.64 17.15
CA HIS A 32 26.63 -4.16 17.78
C HIS A 32 26.69 -3.87 19.28
N HIS A 33 26.20 -2.69 19.70
CA HIS A 33 26.16 -2.26 21.10
C HIS A 33 24.81 -2.52 21.79
N ARG A 34 24.02 -3.50 21.32
CA ARG A 34 22.66 -3.79 21.82
C ARG A 34 22.54 -4.03 23.33
N LYS A 35 23.61 -4.43 24.01
CA LYS A 35 23.64 -4.55 25.48
C LYS A 35 23.31 -3.23 26.19
N HIS A 36 23.47 -2.11 25.48
CA HIS A 36 23.14 -0.76 25.94
C HIS A 36 21.85 -0.22 25.31
N SER A 37 20.95 -1.08 24.81
CA SER A 37 19.72 -0.71 24.09
C SER A 37 18.89 0.34 24.84
N LYS A 38 18.67 0.18 26.14
CA LYS A 38 17.94 1.15 26.99
C LYS A 38 18.56 2.55 26.93
N THR A 39 19.88 2.63 27.10
CA THR A 39 20.62 3.89 27.04
C THR A 39 20.57 4.48 25.64
N ILE A 40 20.74 3.65 24.60
CA ILE A 40 20.67 4.06 23.20
C ILE A 40 19.30 4.68 22.88
N VAL A 41 18.21 4.00 23.24
CA VAL A 41 16.85 4.47 22.97
C VAL A 41 16.56 5.78 23.72
N LYS A 42 17.02 5.90 24.98
CA LYS A 42 16.89 7.13 25.76
C LYS A 42 17.61 8.30 25.10
N VAL A 43 18.88 8.13 24.71
CA VAL A 43 19.67 9.18 24.04
C VAL A 43 19.06 9.53 22.68
N TRP A 44 18.68 8.52 21.89
CA TRP A 44 17.99 8.72 20.61
C TRP A 44 16.73 9.57 20.76
N TYR A 45 15.89 9.29 21.76
CA TYR A 45 14.64 10.02 21.97
C TYR A 45 14.89 11.45 22.45
N ASN A 46 15.91 11.67 23.28
CA ASN A 46 16.31 13.01 23.70
C ASN A 46 16.84 13.85 22.53
N GLU A 47 17.67 13.26 21.67
CA GLU A 47 18.22 13.94 20.50
C GLU A 47 17.16 14.16 19.41
N LEU A 48 16.20 13.25 19.23
CA LEU A 48 15.03 13.44 18.37
C LEU A 48 14.25 14.71 18.75
N LYS A 49 14.05 14.93 20.06
CA LYS A 49 13.32 16.09 20.57
C LYS A 49 14.04 17.41 20.34
N LYS A 50 15.38 17.39 20.35
CA LYS A 50 16.23 18.56 20.08
C LYS A 50 16.45 18.81 18.59
N ALA A 51 16.28 17.79 17.75
CA ALA A 51 16.58 17.88 16.32
C ALA A 51 15.64 18.86 15.59
N GLN A 52 16.16 19.51 14.54
CA GLN A 52 15.35 20.32 13.64
C GLN A 52 14.32 19.46 12.89
N VAL A 53 13.16 20.04 12.57
CA VAL A 53 12.02 19.37 11.89
C VAL A 53 12.47 18.53 10.68
N SER A 54 13.33 19.08 9.82
CA SER A 54 13.86 18.42 8.62
C SER A 54 14.66 17.14 8.91
N ARG A 55 15.20 16.98 10.11
CA ARG A 55 16.01 15.83 10.53
C ARG A 55 15.22 14.79 11.31
N LYS A 56 14.06 15.14 11.87
CA LYS A 56 13.27 14.23 12.72
C LYS A 56 12.85 12.95 12.01
N LEU A 57 12.56 13.05 10.71
CA LEU A 57 12.23 11.90 9.89
C LEU A 57 13.40 10.90 9.79
N THR A 58 14.63 11.41 9.67
CA THR A 58 15.85 10.59 9.60
C THR A 58 16.06 9.77 10.88
N PHE A 59 15.72 10.35 12.04
CA PHE A 59 15.77 9.62 13.32
C PHE A 59 14.80 8.44 13.35
N LEU A 60 13.62 8.59 12.74
CA LEU A 60 12.66 7.49 12.63
C LEU A 60 13.10 6.42 11.63
N TYR A 61 13.77 6.79 10.53
CA TYR A 61 14.40 5.80 9.65
C TYR A 61 15.46 4.98 10.36
N LEU A 62 16.27 5.63 11.20
CA LEU A 62 17.23 4.92 12.04
C LEU A 62 16.54 3.97 13.02
N ALA A 63 15.51 4.42 13.74
CA ALA A 63 14.77 3.57 14.66
C ALA A 63 14.15 2.37 13.93
N ASN A 64 13.53 2.61 12.77
CA ASN A 64 12.96 1.57 11.92
C ASN A 64 14.01 0.53 11.49
N ASP A 65 15.16 0.98 10.99
CA ASP A 65 16.22 0.08 10.55
C ASP A 65 16.80 -0.75 11.72
N VAL A 66 17.03 -0.10 12.88
CA VAL A 66 17.52 -0.78 14.10
C VAL A 66 16.51 -1.81 14.60
N ILE A 67 15.24 -1.44 14.75
CA ILE A 67 14.19 -2.35 15.25
C ILE A 67 14.08 -3.57 14.34
N GLN A 68 14.04 -3.37 13.01
CA GLN A 68 13.86 -4.48 12.08
C GLN A 68 15.09 -5.38 11.97
N ASN A 69 16.29 -4.80 11.92
CA ASN A 69 17.53 -5.58 11.74
C ASN A 69 18.04 -6.21 13.04
N SER A 70 17.68 -5.66 14.20
CA SER A 70 18.03 -6.22 15.51
C SER A 70 17.24 -7.48 15.87
N LYS A 71 16.03 -7.71 15.32
CA LYS A 71 15.18 -8.88 15.64
C LYS A 71 15.91 -10.23 15.55
N ARG A 72 16.84 -10.38 14.59
CA ARG A 72 17.65 -11.61 14.41
C ARG A 72 18.69 -11.82 15.52
N LYS A 73 19.02 -10.77 16.25
CA LYS A 73 20.06 -10.73 17.30
C LYS A 73 19.45 -10.78 18.70
N GLY A 74 18.25 -10.22 18.87
CA GLY A 74 17.45 -10.29 20.09
C GLY A 74 16.32 -9.24 20.10
N PRO A 75 15.40 -9.32 21.07
CA PRO A 75 14.23 -8.45 21.15
C PRO A 75 14.50 -7.11 21.86
N GLU A 76 15.71 -6.86 22.35
CA GLU A 76 16.03 -5.77 23.29
C GLU A 76 15.58 -4.40 22.75
N PHE A 77 15.93 -4.10 21.49
CA PHE A 77 15.51 -2.85 20.85
C PHE A 77 14.01 -2.77 20.61
N THR A 78 13.35 -3.87 20.22
CA THR A 78 11.90 -3.86 20.04
C THR A 78 11.21 -3.52 21.37
N LEU A 79 11.61 -4.17 22.46
CA LEU A 79 11.05 -3.91 23.78
C LEU A 79 11.35 -2.49 24.29
N ASP A 80 12.58 -2.01 24.12
CA ASP A 80 12.99 -0.71 24.66
C ASP A 80 12.43 0.48 23.85
N PHE A 81 12.20 0.32 22.53
CA PHE A 81 11.55 1.35 21.72
C PHE A 81 10.04 1.44 21.98
N ALA A 82 9.36 0.31 22.28
CA ALA A 82 7.92 0.27 22.49
C ALA A 82 7.34 1.40 23.40
N PRO A 83 7.89 1.69 24.59
CA PRO A 83 7.35 2.73 25.47
C PRO A 83 7.55 4.16 24.96
N VAL A 84 8.55 4.42 24.09
CA VAL A 84 8.87 5.78 23.62
C VAL A 84 8.37 6.06 22.20
N ILE A 85 8.02 5.01 21.44
CA ILE A 85 7.78 5.16 20.00
C ILE A 85 6.47 5.89 19.70
N VAL A 86 5.46 5.75 20.55
CA VAL A 86 4.18 6.49 20.43
C VAL A 86 4.42 7.98 20.60
N ASP A 87 5.17 8.38 21.63
CA ASP A 87 5.49 9.78 21.86
C ASP A 87 6.40 10.35 20.77
N ALA A 88 7.34 9.56 20.26
CA ALA A 88 8.17 9.93 19.12
C ALA A 88 7.32 10.19 17.87
N PHE A 89 6.37 9.30 17.53
CA PHE A 89 5.45 9.49 16.42
C PHE A 89 4.59 10.74 16.61
N LYS A 90 4.07 10.96 17.82
CA LYS A 90 3.26 12.14 18.15
C LYS A 90 4.05 13.42 17.94
N HIS A 91 5.28 13.46 18.43
CA HIS A 91 6.16 14.61 18.32
C HIS A 91 6.55 14.93 16.86
N VAL A 92 6.86 13.91 16.05
CA VAL A 92 7.18 14.11 14.63
C VAL A 92 5.93 14.48 13.82
N SER A 93 4.77 13.91 14.15
CA SER A 93 3.47 14.23 13.52
C SER A 93 3.01 15.65 13.84
N SER A 94 3.25 16.16 15.05
CA SER A 94 2.84 17.50 15.46
C SER A 94 3.72 18.61 14.90
N GLU A 95 4.99 18.33 14.64
CA GLU A 95 5.97 19.35 14.19
C GLU A 95 6.39 19.19 12.73
N GLY A 96 5.91 18.17 12.03
CA GLY A 96 6.28 17.86 10.66
C GLY A 96 5.49 18.63 9.60
N GLU A 97 6.13 18.90 8.46
CA GLU A 97 5.44 19.30 7.23
C GLU A 97 4.50 18.21 6.72
N GLU A 98 3.57 18.54 5.81
CA GLU A 98 2.56 17.63 5.24
C GLU A 98 3.15 16.35 4.60
N GLY A 99 4.44 16.39 4.22
CA GLY A 99 5.22 15.22 3.77
C GLY A 99 5.67 14.25 4.86
N GLY A 100 5.76 14.67 6.12
CA GLY A 100 6.20 13.86 7.26
C GLY A 100 5.21 12.74 7.60
N LYS A 101 3.90 13.02 7.53
CA LYS A 101 2.83 12.06 7.81
C LYS A 101 2.85 10.85 6.89
N LYS A 102 3.02 11.05 5.57
CA LYS A 102 3.10 9.95 4.59
C LYS A 102 4.25 8.99 4.88
N HIS A 103 5.37 9.52 5.37
CA HIS A 103 6.51 8.69 5.73
C HIS A 103 6.30 7.94 7.05
N LEU A 104 5.62 8.57 8.03
CA LEU A 104 5.17 7.87 9.25
C LEU A 104 4.18 6.74 8.93
N GLU A 105 3.23 6.98 8.04
CA GLU A 105 2.28 5.98 7.54
C GLU A 105 3.02 4.81 6.89
N ARG A 106 4.03 5.09 6.05
CA ARG A 106 4.86 4.05 5.45
C ARG A 106 5.60 3.21 6.50
N VAL A 107 6.20 3.84 7.52
CA VAL A 107 6.88 3.10 8.61
C VAL A 107 5.88 2.24 9.38
N LEU A 108 4.69 2.77 9.68
CA LEU A 108 3.63 2.04 10.36
C LEU A 108 3.14 0.84 9.54
N SER A 109 2.91 1.01 8.23
CA SER A 109 2.54 -0.08 7.31
C SER A 109 3.57 -1.21 7.36
N ILE A 110 4.87 -0.88 7.29
CA ILE A 110 5.91 -1.89 7.35
C ILE A 110 5.92 -2.63 8.70
N TRP A 111 5.62 -1.94 9.80
CA TRP A 111 5.54 -2.57 11.12
C TRP A 111 4.32 -3.48 11.29
N GLN A 112 3.20 -3.11 10.67
CA GLN A 112 2.00 -3.95 10.58
C GLN A 112 2.27 -5.20 9.74
N GLU A 113 2.78 -5.04 8.51
CA GLU A 113 3.10 -6.15 7.59
C GLU A 113 4.08 -7.16 8.19
N ARG A 114 5.03 -6.69 9.02
CA ARG A 114 6.09 -7.53 9.61
C ARG A 114 5.82 -7.93 11.06
N ALA A 115 4.62 -7.66 11.58
CA ALA A 115 4.23 -7.88 12.97
C ALA A 115 5.36 -7.47 13.95
N VAL A 116 5.82 -6.22 13.85
CA VAL A 116 6.92 -5.69 14.67
C VAL A 116 6.52 -5.47 16.11
N TYR A 117 5.27 -5.06 16.31
CA TYR A 117 4.67 -4.84 17.61
C TYR A 117 3.30 -5.50 17.66
N GLU A 118 2.80 -5.67 18.89
CA GLU A 118 1.42 -6.09 19.14
C GLU A 118 0.42 -5.08 18.57
N ILE A 119 -0.76 -5.60 18.21
CA ILE A 119 -1.84 -4.85 17.54
C ILE A 119 -2.22 -3.61 18.34
N ASP A 120 -2.33 -3.71 19.67
CA ASP A 120 -2.67 -2.59 20.55
C ASP A 120 -1.71 -1.40 20.42
N LEU A 121 -0.42 -1.65 20.22
CA LEU A 121 0.57 -0.59 20.05
C LEU A 121 0.50 0.01 18.64
N LEU A 122 0.28 -0.82 17.63
CA LEU A 122 0.09 -0.39 16.24
C LEU A 122 -1.17 0.48 16.09
N ASP A 123 -2.24 0.15 16.80
CA ASP A 123 -3.48 0.94 16.84
C ASP A 123 -3.27 2.31 17.50
N LYS A 124 -2.52 2.35 18.62
CA LYS A 124 -2.14 3.63 19.25
C LYS A 124 -1.35 4.52 18.29
N LEU A 125 -0.42 3.95 17.53
CA LEU A 125 0.33 4.68 16.50
C LEU A 125 -0.59 5.16 15.36
N SER A 126 -1.54 4.33 14.94
CA SER A 126 -2.54 4.70 13.92
C SER A 126 -3.39 5.89 14.36
N VAL A 127 -3.86 5.91 15.61
CA VAL A 127 -4.63 7.02 16.21
C VAL A 127 -3.80 8.31 16.25
N VAL A 128 -2.51 8.22 16.57
CA VAL A 128 -1.60 9.38 16.59
C VAL A 128 -1.44 10.02 15.19
N LEU A 129 -1.48 9.23 14.12
CA LEU A 129 -1.32 9.73 12.75
C LEU A 129 -2.61 10.27 12.14
N HIS A 130 -3.73 9.57 12.36
CA HIS A 130 -5.01 9.89 11.73
C HIS A 130 -5.95 10.74 12.61
N GLY A 131 -5.53 11.03 13.84
CA GLY A 131 -6.37 11.63 14.89
C GLY A 131 -7.38 10.62 15.44
N GLU A 132 -8.09 10.98 16.52
CA GLU A 132 -9.27 10.24 16.97
C GLU A 132 -10.34 10.28 15.87
N LYS A 133 -10.26 9.41 14.87
CA LYS A 133 -11.47 8.93 14.22
C LYS A 133 -12.17 8.07 15.27
N LYS A 134 -12.95 8.72 16.14
CA LYS A 134 -14.05 8.06 16.84
C LYS A 134 -14.80 7.31 15.77
N ALA A 135 -14.70 5.98 15.78
CA ALA A 135 -15.64 5.13 15.08
C ALA A 135 -17.02 5.65 15.52
N LYS A 136 -17.76 6.26 14.58
CA LYS A 136 -19.11 6.72 14.84
C LYS A 136 -19.88 5.49 15.28
N LYS A 137 -20.13 5.35 16.59
CA LYS A 137 -21.19 4.50 17.12
C LYS A 137 -22.48 5.01 16.49
N ARG A 138 -22.92 4.39 15.40
CA ARG A 138 -24.28 4.59 14.89
C ARG A 138 -25.20 3.79 15.82
N PRO A 139 -26.21 4.42 16.43
CA PRO A 139 -27.27 3.69 17.10
C PRO A 139 -27.90 2.69 16.14
N TYR A 140 -28.17 1.49 16.63
CA TYR A 140 -28.85 0.43 15.91
C TYR A 140 -30.27 0.90 15.54
N GLU A 141 -30.54 1.04 14.24
CA GLU A 141 -31.90 1.05 13.72
C GLU A 141 -32.16 -0.28 13.00
N GLU A 142 -33.25 -0.91 13.43
CA GLU A 142 -33.76 -2.19 12.98
C GLU A 142 -33.98 -2.19 11.45
N ILE A 143 -33.29 -3.08 10.75
CA ILE A 143 -33.35 -3.18 9.28
C ILE A 143 -34.72 -3.74 8.88
N LYS A 144 -35.65 -2.86 8.49
CA LYS A 144 -36.80 -3.26 7.67
C LYS A 144 -36.37 -3.29 6.21
N ALA A 145 -36.32 -4.50 5.64
CA ALA A 145 -36.18 -4.70 4.22
C ALA A 145 -37.37 -4.03 3.51
N LYS A 146 -37.10 -2.93 2.80
CA LYS A 146 -37.96 -2.43 1.74
C LYS A 146 -37.11 -2.26 0.49
N ASP A 147 -37.44 -3.05 -0.51
CA ASP A 147 -37.06 -2.85 -1.90
C ASP A 147 -37.37 -1.41 -2.30
N ILE A 148 -36.33 -0.62 -2.55
CA ILE A 148 -36.47 0.65 -3.25
C ILE A 148 -35.37 0.72 -4.30
N ASP A 149 -35.82 0.46 -5.51
CA ASP A 149 -35.26 0.88 -6.78
C ASP A 149 -34.63 2.27 -6.67
N PHE A 150 -33.29 2.34 -6.64
CA PHE A 150 -32.53 3.59 -6.70
C PHE A 150 -31.57 3.56 -7.88
N ALA A 151 -32.13 3.26 -9.05
CA ALA A 151 -31.54 3.64 -10.32
C ALA A 151 -31.82 5.13 -10.57
N SER A 152 -30.96 6.02 -10.09
CA SER A 152 -30.70 7.34 -10.70
C SER A 152 -29.71 8.13 -9.85
N GLN A 153 -28.77 8.79 -10.54
CA GLN A 153 -27.71 9.67 -10.03
C GLN A 153 -26.39 8.99 -9.65
N SER A 154 -25.64 8.58 -10.67
CA SER A 154 -24.20 8.82 -10.68
C SER A 154 -23.81 9.50 -11.98
N SER A 155 -23.31 10.74 -11.85
CA SER A 155 -22.46 11.39 -12.85
C SER A 155 -21.39 10.41 -13.35
N PRO A 156 -20.80 10.57 -14.55
CA PRO A 156 -19.87 9.57 -15.09
C PRO A 156 -18.64 9.48 -14.20
N ALA A 157 -18.66 8.52 -13.27
CA ALA A 157 -17.55 8.24 -12.39
C ALA A 157 -16.41 7.79 -13.29
N LYS A 158 -15.25 8.44 -13.15
CA LYS A 158 -14.02 7.99 -13.79
C LYS A 158 -13.89 6.47 -13.56
N PRO A 159 -13.45 5.70 -14.57
CA PRO A 159 -13.35 4.26 -14.43
C PRO A 159 -12.50 3.91 -13.19
N PRO A 160 -12.93 2.93 -12.38
CA PRO A 160 -12.25 2.59 -11.15
C PRO A 160 -10.78 2.24 -11.43
N GLN A 161 -9.87 2.81 -10.65
CA GLN A 161 -8.43 2.58 -10.85
C GLN A 161 -8.08 1.16 -10.38
N THR A 162 -7.20 0.49 -11.11
CA THR A 162 -6.71 -0.86 -10.75
C THR A 162 -6.15 -0.91 -9.32
N ALA A 163 -5.50 0.17 -8.87
CA ALA A 163 -4.96 0.27 -7.52
C ALA A 163 -6.05 0.25 -6.43
N ASP A 164 -7.20 0.86 -6.68
CA ASP A 164 -8.32 0.88 -5.72
C ASP A 164 -8.96 -0.50 -5.62
N LEU A 165 -9.05 -1.23 -6.74
CA LEU A 165 -9.56 -2.60 -6.75
C LEU A 165 -8.62 -3.57 -6.01
N ILE A 166 -7.30 -3.45 -6.24
CA ILE A 166 -6.30 -4.26 -5.53
C ILE A 166 -6.40 -4.04 -4.02
N ARG A 167 -6.51 -2.77 -3.60
CA ARG A 167 -6.63 -2.43 -2.17
C ARG A 167 -7.88 -3.05 -1.56
N ALA A 168 -9.04 -2.89 -2.19
CA ALA A 168 -10.29 -3.45 -1.69
C ALA A 168 -10.27 -4.99 -1.62
N LEU A 169 -9.56 -5.66 -2.53
CA LEU A 169 -9.36 -7.11 -2.48
C LEU A 169 -8.44 -7.54 -1.32
N GLN A 170 -7.37 -6.79 -1.07
CA GLN A 170 -6.44 -7.04 0.04
C GLN A 170 -7.07 -6.78 1.42
N GLU A 171 -7.91 -5.75 1.52
CA GLU A 171 -8.67 -5.45 2.75
C GLU A 171 -9.63 -6.60 3.08
N LEU A 172 -10.25 -7.21 2.06
CA LEU A 172 -11.17 -8.34 2.25
C LEU A 172 -10.46 -9.63 2.72
N GLU A 173 -9.19 -9.82 2.37
CA GLU A 173 -8.41 -10.98 2.83
C GLU A 173 -8.22 -10.97 4.36
N ASN A 174 -8.20 -9.79 4.97
CA ASN A 174 -8.07 -9.58 6.41
C ASN A 174 -9.42 -9.40 7.15
N ALA A 175 -10.54 -9.75 6.50
CA ALA A 175 -11.86 -9.50 7.06
C ALA A 175 -12.21 -10.42 8.25
N ALA A 176 -13.22 -10.04 9.03
CA ALA A 176 -13.62 -10.82 10.22
C ALA A 176 -13.97 -12.27 9.91
N SER A 177 -14.45 -12.57 8.69
CA SER A 177 -14.72 -13.94 8.27
C SER A 177 -13.46 -14.81 8.15
N SER A 178 -12.27 -14.23 7.93
CA SER A 178 -10.99 -14.95 7.88
C SER A 178 -10.29 -15.05 9.25
N ASP A 179 -10.81 -14.40 10.29
CA ASP A 179 -10.30 -14.49 11.66
C ASP A 179 -10.68 -15.82 12.33
N SER A 180 -9.84 -16.83 12.11
CA SER A 180 -10.00 -18.19 12.67
C SER A 180 -9.95 -18.21 14.19
N ALA A 181 -9.09 -17.39 14.80
CA ALA A 181 -8.91 -17.37 16.26
C ALA A 181 -10.16 -16.84 16.96
N LEU A 182 -10.76 -15.77 16.44
CA LEU A 182 -12.01 -15.23 16.96
C LEU A 182 -13.16 -16.24 16.81
N ARG A 183 -13.30 -16.88 15.64
CA ARG A 183 -14.30 -17.94 15.42
C ARG A 183 -14.15 -19.11 16.38
N GLN A 184 -12.91 -19.53 16.66
CA GLN A 184 -12.63 -20.59 17.62
C GLN A 184 -13.05 -20.18 19.03
N ARG A 185 -12.79 -18.94 19.46
CA ARG A 185 -13.25 -18.42 20.76
C ARG A 185 -14.77 -18.40 20.88
N ILE A 186 -15.48 -17.99 19.82
CA ILE A 186 -16.96 -18.02 19.79
C ILE A 186 -17.47 -19.47 19.89
N THR A 187 -16.84 -20.40 19.18
CA THR A 187 -17.23 -21.82 19.19
C THR A 187 -16.94 -22.48 20.54
N ALA A 188 -15.91 -22.03 21.26
CA ALA A 188 -15.53 -22.53 22.57
C ALA A 188 -16.36 -21.97 23.73
N LEU A 189 -17.34 -21.11 23.46
CA LEU A 189 -18.22 -20.58 24.50
C LEU A 189 -19.01 -21.73 25.15
N PRO A 190 -19.06 -21.80 26.49
CA PRO A 190 -19.75 -22.88 27.19
C PRO A 190 -21.26 -22.84 26.96
N PRO A 191 -21.94 -24.00 26.93
CA PRO A 191 -23.37 -24.07 26.66
C PRO A 191 -24.19 -23.34 27.75
N GLU A 192 -23.68 -23.25 28.97
CA GLU A 192 -24.31 -22.50 30.08
C GLU A 192 -24.48 -21.00 29.78
N VAL A 193 -23.70 -20.44 28.84
CA VAL A 193 -23.82 -19.04 28.41
C VAL A 193 -24.94 -18.85 27.38
N GLN A 194 -25.35 -19.91 26.70
CA GLN A 194 -26.33 -19.86 25.61
C GLN A 194 -27.69 -20.47 26.01
N ASP A 195 -27.70 -21.41 26.95
CA ASP A 195 -28.89 -22.17 27.33
C ASP A 195 -29.27 -21.91 28.79
N SER A 196 -30.38 -21.18 28.98
CA SER A 196 -30.95 -20.89 30.30
C SER A 196 -31.41 -22.13 31.06
N SER A 197 -31.66 -23.25 30.37
CA SER A 197 -32.08 -24.49 31.03
C SER A 197 -30.97 -25.06 31.93
N LEU A 198 -29.71 -24.73 31.67
CA LEU A 198 -28.54 -25.22 32.41
C LEU A 198 -28.27 -24.45 33.71
N LEU A 199 -29.01 -23.36 33.98
CA LEU A 199 -28.79 -22.52 35.16
C LEU A 199 -29.03 -23.24 36.49
N HIS A 200 -29.81 -24.33 36.51
CA HIS A 200 -30.00 -25.16 37.70
C HIS A 200 -28.70 -25.82 38.20
N ARG A 201 -27.65 -25.87 37.37
CA ARG A 201 -26.32 -26.39 37.74
C ARG A 201 -25.50 -25.41 38.59
N ILE A 202 -25.93 -24.15 38.66
CA ILE A 202 -25.31 -23.12 39.50
C ILE A 202 -25.87 -23.26 40.91
N THR A 203 -25.09 -23.85 41.81
CA THR A 203 -25.53 -24.15 43.18
C THR A 203 -25.01 -23.16 44.22
N ASP A 204 -24.04 -22.33 43.86
CA ASP A 204 -23.36 -21.41 44.76
C ASP A 204 -23.16 -20.02 44.14
N LYS A 205 -23.00 -19.02 45.01
CA LYS A 205 -22.86 -17.62 44.59
C LYS A 205 -21.61 -17.40 43.73
N GLU A 206 -20.53 -18.11 44.03
CA GLU A 206 -19.24 -17.91 43.35
C GLU A 206 -19.29 -18.45 41.91
N SER A 207 -19.90 -19.62 41.69
CA SER A 207 -20.15 -20.16 40.34
C SER A 207 -21.11 -19.28 39.53
N GLY A 208 -22.12 -18.70 40.17
CA GLY A 208 -23.02 -17.72 39.55
C GLY A 208 -22.31 -16.44 39.10
N GLU A 209 -21.44 -15.88 39.95
CA GLU A 209 -20.62 -14.71 39.61
C GLU A 209 -19.58 -15.01 38.51
N ARG A 210 -19.07 -16.25 38.45
CA ARG A 210 -18.20 -16.70 37.34
C ARG A 210 -18.99 -16.79 36.02
N LEU A 211 -20.18 -17.39 36.04
CA LEU A 211 -21.02 -17.48 34.84
C LEU A 211 -21.47 -16.09 34.36
N SER A 212 -21.85 -15.18 35.27
CA SER A 212 -22.23 -13.81 34.90
C SER A 212 -21.12 -13.09 34.14
N ARG A 213 -19.87 -13.19 34.62
CA ARG A 213 -18.71 -12.62 33.92
C ARG A 213 -18.49 -13.25 32.54
N LEU A 214 -18.61 -14.57 32.43
CA LEU A 214 -18.50 -15.26 31.13
C LEU A 214 -19.60 -14.85 30.15
N VAL A 215 -20.83 -14.63 30.63
CA VAL A 215 -21.95 -14.15 29.82
C VAL A 215 -21.69 -12.73 29.32
N GLU A 216 -21.20 -11.84 30.18
CA GLU A 216 -20.84 -10.46 29.79
C GLU A 216 -19.71 -10.45 28.74
N GLU A 217 -18.67 -11.25 28.94
CA GLU A 217 -17.57 -11.40 27.98
C GLU A 217 -18.04 -11.97 26.64
N ALA A 218 -18.91 -12.98 26.66
CA ALA A 218 -19.49 -13.59 25.47
C ALA A 218 -20.38 -12.59 24.69
N CYS A 219 -21.21 -11.82 25.40
CA CYS A 219 -22.03 -10.77 24.79
C CYS A 219 -21.17 -9.73 24.08
N MET A 220 -20.09 -9.26 24.73
CA MET A 220 -19.16 -8.31 24.13
C MET A 220 -18.45 -8.88 22.90
N LEU A 221 -18.00 -10.14 22.97
CA LEU A 221 -17.35 -10.84 21.86
C LEU A 221 -18.29 -11.00 20.65
N LEU A 222 -19.54 -11.43 20.88
CA LEU A 222 -20.53 -11.63 19.82
C LEU A 222 -20.96 -10.30 19.20
N ALA A 223 -21.13 -9.25 20.01
CA ALA A 223 -21.43 -7.91 19.53
C ALA A 223 -20.32 -7.38 18.62
N ASP A 224 -19.06 -7.49 19.04
CA ASP A 224 -17.90 -7.10 18.23
C ASP A 224 -17.85 -7.88 16.90
N TYR A 225 -17.97 -9.21 16.96
CA TYR A 225 -17.96 -10.05 15.76
C TYR A 225 -19.09 -9.70 14.79
N SER A 226 -20.32 -9.52 15.30
CA SER A 226 -21.49 -9.17 14.48
C SER A 226 -21.31 -7.81 13.78
N GLY A 227 -20.73 -6.83 14.48
CA GLY A 227 -20.42 -5.52 13.91
C GLY A 227 -19.37 -5.60 12.81
N ARG A 228 -18.30 -6.36 13.03
CA ARG A 228 -17.24 -6.56 12.03
C ARG A 228 -17.77 -7.33 10.80
N LEU A 229 -18.63 -8.32 11.01
CA LEU A 229 -19.27 -9.07 9.92
C LEU A 229 -20.21 -8.19 9.10
N ALA A 230 -20.98 -7.30 9.73
CA ALA A 230 -21.84 -6.36 9.02
C ALA A 230 -21.03 -5.39 8.13
N ALA A 231 -19.92 -4.85 8.65
CA ALA A 231 -19.00 -4.02 7.87
C ALA A 231 -18.43 -4.79 6.67
N GLU A 232 -17.98 -6.02 6.88
CA GLU A 232 -17.49 -6.88 5.81
C GLU A 232 -18.54 -7.11 4.70
N ILE A 233 -19.82 -7.30 5.07
CA ILE A 233 -20.89 -7.48 4.09
C ILE A 233 -21.05 -6.23 3.21
N ASP A 234 -20.99 -5.05 3.79
CA ASP A 234 -21.10 -3.79 3.05
C ASP A 234 -19.87 -3.55 2.16
N ASP A 235 -18.66 -3.87 2.65
CA ASP A 235 -17.43 -3.81 1.86
C ASP A 235 -17.50 -4.77 0.65
N ARG A 236 -17.97 -6.01 0.85
CA ARG A 236 -18.19 -6.98 -0.24
C ARG A 236 -19.20 -6.49 -1.28
N ARG A 237 -20.27 -5.83 -0.85
CA ARG A 237 -21.26 -5.22 -1.76
C ARG A 237 -20.64 -4.11 -2.59
N GLN A 238 -19.85 -3.24 -1.97
CA GLN A 238 -19.14 -2.17 -2.67
C GLN A 238 -18.11 -2.74 -3.65
N LEU A 239 -17.32 -3.72 -3.25
CA LEU A 239 -16.35 -4.40 -4.09
C LEU A 239 -17.02 -5.05 -5.31
N THR A 240 -18.18 -5.68 -5.13
CA THR A 240 -18.95 -6.28 -6.22
C THR A 240 -19.32 -5.23 -7.28
N ARG A 241 -19.77 -4.04 -6.84
CA ARG A 241 -20.07 -2.92 -7.76
C ARG A 241 -18.80 -2.42 -8.47
N LEU A 242 -17.70 -2.28 -7.74
CA LEU A 242 -16.41 -1.86 -8.31
C LEU A 242 -15.91 -2.85 -9.37
N LEU A 243 -15.98 -4.15 -9.10
CA LEU A 243 -15.61 -5.22 -10.04
C LEU A 243 -16.46 -5.14 -11.32
N ALA A 244 -17.77 -4.95 -11.20
CA ALA A 244 -18.66 -4.82 -12.35
C ALA A 244 -18.29 -3.62 -13.22
N LEU A 245 -18.05 -2.46 -12.61
CA LEU A 245 -17.62 -1.25 -13.32
C LEU A 245 -16.23 -1.41 -13.95
N PHE A 246 -15.29 -2.04 -13.24
CA PHE A 246 -13.95 -2.31 -13.74
C PHE A 246 -13.97 -3.23 -14.96
N LEU A 247 -14.72 -4.34 -14.89
CA LEU A 247 -14.89 -5.27 -16.00
C LEU A 247 -15.48 -4.59 -17.24
N GLN A 248 -16.49 -3.74 -17.06
CA GLN A 248 -17.06 -2.96 -18.16
C GLN A 248 -16.00 -2.04 -18.78
N SER A 249 -15.26 -1.29 -17.95
CA SER A 249 -14.20 -0.41 -18.44
C SER A 249 -13.08 -1.18 -19.16
N GLN A 250 -12.71 -2.39 -18.71
CA GLN A 250 -11.71 -3.21 -19.37
C GLN A 250 -12.19 -3.72 -20.73
N ARG A 251 -13.47 -4.12 -20.85
CA ARG A 251 -14.08 -4.50 -22.13
C ARG A 251 -14.07 -3.34 -23.13
N ASP A 252 -14.48 -2.15 -22.70
CA ASP A 252 -14.47 -0.96 -23.55
C ASP A 252 -13.05 -0.55 -23.97
N GLY A 253 -12.08 -0.68 -23.05
CA GLY A 253 -10.67 -0.42 -23.33
C GLY A 253 -10.07 -1.43 -24.33
N LEU A 254 -10.40 -2.71 -24.18
CA LEU A 254 -9.99 -3.77 -25.09
C LEU A 254 -10.48 -3.51 -26.52
N ALA A 255 -11.78 -3.23 -26.68
CA ALA A 255 -12.38 -2.95 -27.99
C ALA A 255 -11.69 -1.76 -28.70
N LYS A 256 -11.39 -0.69 -27.95
CA LYS A 256 -10.65 0.48 -28.49
C LYS A 256 -9.22 0.14 -28.90
N ASN A 257 -8.54 -0.70 -28.13
CA ASN A 257 -7.17 -1.12 -28.44
C ASN A 257 -7.13 -2.05 -29.66
N GLU A 258 -8.11 -2.94 -29.80
CA GLU A 258 -8.27 -3.79 -31.00
C GLU A 258 -8.50 -2.94 -32.25
N GLN A 259 -9.38 -1.93 -32.18
CA GLN A 259 -9.58 -0.99 -33.29
C GLN A 259 -8.28 -0.27 -33.69
N LYS A 260 -7.56 0.28 -32.70
CA LYS A 260 -6.26 0.94 -32.95
C LYS A 260 -5.24 0.00 -33.55
N LEU A 261 -5.17 -1.24 -33.07
CA LEU A 261 -4.26 -2.25 -33.60
C LEU A 261 -4.53 -2.48 -35.08
N GLU A 262 -5.81 -2.57 -35.46
CA GLU A 262 -6.21 -2.76 -36.85
C GLU A 262 -5.82 -1.56 -37.73
N GLU A 263 -5.99 -0.33 -37.24
CA GLU A 263 -5.50 0.88 -37.92
C GLU A 263 -3.98 0.84 -38.13
N TYR A 264 -3.20 0.40 -37.14
CA TYR A 264 -1.75 0.28 -37.26
C TYR A 264 -1.32 -0.80 -38.25
N LYS A 265 -2.04 -1.93 -38.33
CA LYS A 265 -1.80 -2.95 -39.37
C LYS A 265 -2.02 -2.38 -40.77
N HIS A 266 -3.09 -1.62 -40.98
CA HIS A 266 -3.35 -0.93 -42.26
C HIS A 266 -2.23 0.05 -42.62
N LYS A 267 -1.78 0.86 -41.64
CA LYS A 267 -0.63 1.76 -41.84
C LYS A 267 0.64 1.00 -42.20
N LEU A 268 0.93 -0.10 -41.51
CA LEU A 268 2.10 -0.95 -41.79
C LEU A 268 2.05 -1.55 -43.20
N ALA A 269 0.87 -2.00 -43.65
CA ALA A 269 0.69 -2.51 -45.00
C ALA A 269 1.02 -1.43 -46.06
N ARG A 270 0.53 -0.19 -45.85
CA ARG A 270 0.84 0.95 -46.74
C ARG A 270 2.33 1.28 -46.77
N VAL A 271 2.98 1.36 -45.61
CA VAL A 271 4.44 1.61 -45.54
C VAL A 271 5.22 0.49 -46.25
N THR A 272 4.78 -0.76 -46.09
CA THR A 272 5.38 -1.90 -46.77
C THR A 272 5.24 -1.82 -48.28
N GLN A 273 4.08 -1.37 -48.77
CA GLN A 273 3.84 -1.13 -50.19
C GLN A 273 4.75 -0.04 -50.75
N VAL A 274 4.81 1.13 -50.10
CA VAL A 274 5.71 2.22 -50.49
C VAL A 274 7.17 1.75 -50.53
N ARG A 275 7.59 0.94 -49.56
CA ARG A 275 8.95 0.36 -49.54
C ARG A 275 9.21 -0.57 -50.73
N LYS A 276 8.23 -1.39 -51.13
CA LYS A 276 8.36 -2.26 -52.32
C LYS A 276 8.48 -1.43 -53.60
N GLU A 277 7.61 -0.42 -53.76
CA GLU A 277 7.64 0.48 -54.91
C GLU A 277 8.96 1.25 -54.99
N LEU A 278 9.45 1.79 -53.87
CA LEU A 278 10.71 2.52 -53.81
C LEU A 278 11.90 1.63 -54.23
N ARG A 279 11.93 0.37 -53.78
CA ARG A 279 12.96 -0.59 -54.20
C ARG A 279 12.89 -0.89 -55.70
N SER A 280 11.69 -1.07 -56.24
CA SER A 280 11.50 -1.26 -57.69
C SER A 280 11.99 -0.04 -58.48
N ARG A 281 11.64 1.17 -58.03
CA ARG A 281 12.09 2.43 -58.65
C ARG A 281 13.60 2.56 -58.61
N LEU A 282 14.23 2.26 -57.47
CA LEU A 282 15.69 2.29 -57.32
C LEU A 282 16.40 1.36 -58.31
N ASN A 283 15.86 0.16 -58.53
CA ASN A 283 16.42 -0.80 -59.49
C ASN A 283 16.27 -0.37 -60.95
N ASN A 284 15.28 0.48 -61.25
CA ASN A 284 14.99 0.97 -62.59
C ASN A 284 15.68 2.33 -62.89
N LEU A 285 16.42 2.89 -61.93
CA LEU A 285 17.18 4.12 -62.17
C LEU A 285 18.38 3.82 -63.08
N PRO A 286 18.65 4.69 -64.07
CA PRO A 286 19.80 4.54 -64.95
C PRO A 286 21.09 4.64 -64.12
N ASP A 287 21.99 3.69 -64.34
CA ASP A 287 23.32 3.73 -63.75
C ASP A 287 24.13 4.88 -64.37
N LEU A 288 24.25 5.97 -63.62
CA LEU A 288 24.95 7.19 -64.03
C LEU A 288 26.44 6.93 -64.32
N SER A 289 27.00 5.80 -63.87
CA SER A 289 28.38 5.40 -64.20
C SER A 289 28.54 4.82 -65.61
N ARG A 290 27.43 4.54 -66.31
CA ARG A 290 27.41 4.05 -67.70
C ARG A 290 27.09 5.12 -68.73
N LEU A 291 26.90 6.37 -68.31
CA LEU A 291 26.69 7.49 -69.23
C LEU A 291 28.02 7.88 -69.89
N PRO A 292 28.09 7.99 -71.23
CA PRO A 292 29.29 8.49 -71.89
C PRO A 292 29.57 9.92 -71.44
N ASN A 293 30.85 10.23 -71.17
CA ASN A 293 31.31 11.54 -70.75
C ASN A 293 30.83 12.60 -71.76
N VAL A 294 29.88 13.44 -71.35
CA VAL A 294 29.27 14.46 -72.23
C VAL A 294 30.21 15.66 -72.30
N THR A 295 31.23 15.57 -73.14
CA THR A 295 32.04 16.73 -73.58
C THR A 295 31.63 17.27 -74.94
N GLY A 296 30.48 16.89 -75.49
CA GLY A 296 29.97 17.54 -76.71
C GLY A 296 28.61 17.01 -77.16
N GLY A 297 27.58 17.85 -77.05
CA GLY A 297 26.25 17.62 -77.64
C GLY A 297 25.12 17.74 -76.62
N HIS A 298 24.18 18.65 -76.89
CA HIS A 298 22.99 18.92 -76.08
C HIS A 298 22.12 17.67 -75.91
N VAL A 299 22.34 16.90 -74.85
CA VAL A 299 21.38 15.90 -74.38
C VAL A 299 20.63 16.51 -73.19
N ARG A 300 19.34 16.80 -73.37
CA ARG A 300 18.49 17.20 -72.24
C ARG A 300 18.36 16.02 -71.30
N LEU A 301 18.73 16.23 -70.04
CA LEU A 301 18.44 15.31 -68.95
C LEU A 301 16.91 15.19 -68.79
N PRO A 302 16.37 13.99 -68.51
CA PRO A 302 14.95 13.82 -68.23
C PRO A 302 14.56 14.74 -67.07
N SER A 303 13.50 15.53 -67.26
CA SER A 303 13.00 16.38 -66.18
C SER A 303 12.33 15.49 -65.14
N SER A 304 12.22 15.97 -63.89
CA SER A 304 11.59 15.21 -62.80
C SER A 304 10.22 14.66 -63.20
N GLY A 305 9.46 15.35 -64.06
CA GLY A 305 8.18 14.90 -64.61
C GLY A 305 8.21 13.63 -65.47
N ASP A 306 9.32 13.36 -66.15
CA ASP A 306 9.47 12.17 -67.03
C ASP A 306 9.63 10.88 -66.21
N LEU A 307 10.08 10.98 -64.95
CA LEU A 307 10.23 9.86 -64.01
C LEU A 307 8.93 9.48 -63.27
N TYR A 308 7.86 10.27 -63.42
CA TYR A 308 6.58 10.06 -62.74
C TYR A 308 5.44 9.63 -63.67
N SER A 309 5.70 9.43 -64.96
CA SER A 309 4.68 8.92 -65.89
C SER A 309 4.60 7.40 -65.80
N PRO A 310 3.40 6.81 -65.69
CA PRO A 310 3.26 5.36 -65.75
C PRO A 310 3.57 4.91 -67.18
N SER A 311 4.41 3.89 -67.31
CA SER A 311 4.54 3.14 -68.56
C SER A 311 3.28 2.29 -68.74
N ASP A 312 2.59 2.45 -69.87
CA ASP A 312 1.56 1.52 -70.35
C ASP A 312 2.09 0.08 -70.46
#